data_AF-A0A6M1M2M7-F1
#
_entry.id   AF-A0A6M1M2M7-F1
#
_cell.length_a   1.000
_cell.length_b   1.000
_cell.length_c   1.000
_cell.angle_alpha   90.00
_cell.angle_beta   90.00
_cell.angle_gamma   90.00
#
_symmetry.space_group_name_H-M   'P 1'
#
loop_
_entity.id
_entity.type
_entity.pdbx_description
1 polymer ?
#
loop_
_entity_poly.entity_id
_entity_poly.type
_entity_poly.pdbx_seq_one_letter_code
_entity_poly.pdbx_strand_id
1 'polypeptide(L)'
;MIPPLARTILAALLVAAPACAFGQTGPGVESAPRREPSVRGLAARERQRKCGAEWRALGRPEKEAQGPRWPQYYSKCVRRLKEQRA
;
A
#
# COMPACT_ATOMS: atom_id res chain seq x y z
N MET A 1 -38.31 5.47 0.05
CA MET A 1 -38.42 5.73 1.50
C MET A 1 -38.82 4.42 2.16
N ILE A 2 -37.90 3.83 2.93
CA ILE A 2 -38.05 2.49 3.55
C ILE A 2 -38.15 2.71 5.08
N PRO A 3 -39.13 2.08 5.76
CA PRO A 3 -39.58 2.48 7.09
C PRO A 3 -38.56 2.19 8.21
N PRO A 4 -38.54 3.01 9.29
CA PRO A 4 -37.54 2.98 10.37
C PRO A 4 -37.68 1.82 11.38
N LEU A 5 -38.58 0.86 11.14
CA LEU A 5 -38.84 -0.27 12.05
C LEU A 5 -38.01 -1.52 11.76
N ALA A 6 -37.24 -1.55 10.67
CA ALA A 6 -36.33 -2.67 10.35
C ALA A 6 -34.95 -2.55 11.02
N ARG A 7 -34.68 -1.47 11.76
CA ARG A 7 -33.38 -1.17 12.37
C ARG A 7 -33.24 -1.60 13.83
N THR A 8 -34.30 -2.10 14.47
CA THR A 8 -34.29 -2.40 15.92
C THR A 8 -34.25 -3.90 16.27
N ILE A 9 -34.29 -4.81 15.29
CA ILE A 9 -34.14 -6.26 15.51
C ILE A 9 -32.79 -6.77 14.98
N LEU A 10 -31.72 -6.01 15.25
CA LEU A 10 -30.34 -6.51 15.10
C LEU A 10 -29.46 -6.01 16.26
N ALA A 11 -30.06 -5.84 17.44
CA ALA A 11 -29.41 -5.37 18.66
C ALA A 11 -29.44 -6.39 19.81
N ALA A 12 -29.79 -7.66 19.54
CA ALA A 12 -29.94 -8.71 20.56
C ALA A 12 -29.00 -9.92 20.38
N LEU A 13 -27.89 -9.76 19.66
CA LEU A 13 -26.80 -10.75 19.60
C LEU A 13 -25.50 -10.12 20.13
N LEU A 14 -25.55 -9.69 21.39
CA LEU A 14 -24.38 -9.53 22.24
C LEU A 14 -24.32 -10.76 23.16
N VAL A 15 -23.11 -11.27 23.40
CA VAL A 15 -22.75 -12.36 24.34
C VAL A 15 -22.68 -13.76 23.73
N ALA A 16 -21.61 -13.99 22.98
CA ALA A 16 -20.87 -15.25 23.03
C ALA A 16 -19.40 -14.95 22.74
N ALA A 17 -18.61 -14.78 23.80
CA ALA A 17 -17.16 -14.69 23.70
C ALA A 17 -16.59 -16.09 23.35
N PRO A 18 -15.85 -16.26 22.26
CA PRO A 18 -14.81 -17.26 22.22
C PRO A 18 -13.53 -16.62 22.76
N ALA A 19 -13.01 -17.26 23.80
CA ALA A 19 -11.71 -17.08 24.39
C ALA A 19 -10.66 -16.47 23.45
N CYS A 20 -9.94 -15.47 23.96
CA CYS A 20 -8.58 -15.18 23.56
C CYS A 20 -7.74 -16.47 23.66
N ALA A 21 -7.70 -17.21 22.56
CA ALA A 21 -6.83 -18.37 22.38
C ALA A 21 -6.37 -18.42 20.92
N PHE A 22 -5.94 -17.28 20.38
CA PHE A 22 -4.91 -17.32 19.34
C PHE A 22 -3.59 -17.64 20.03
N GLY A 23 -3.38 -18.94 20.26
CA GLY A 23 -2.08 -19.48 20.55
C GLY A 23 -1.14 -19.15 19.39
N GLN A 24 -0.22 -18.23 19.65
CA GLN A 24 1.05 -18.12 18.93
C GLN A 24 2.16 -18.06 19.98
N THR A 25 2.23 -19.09 20.83
CA THR A 25 3.49 -19.49 21.48
C THR A 25 4.38 -20.14 20.42
N GLY A 26 4.94 -19.32 19.54
CA GLY A 26 6.17 -19.62 18.81
C GLY A 26 7.35 -18.95 19.53
N PRO A 27 8.56 -19.52 19.52
CA PRO A 27 9.68 -18.95 20.27
C PRO A 27 10.07 -17.62 19.66
N GLY A 28 10.06 -16.57 20.49
CA GLY A 28 10.70 -15.29 20.22
C GLY A 28 10.05 -14.51 19.07
N VAL A 29 9.28 -13.49 19.43
CA VAL A 29 9.35 -12.23 18.67
C VAL A 29 10.71 -11.59 19.00
N GLU A 30 11.79 -12.28 18.59
CA GLU A 30 13.02 -11.62 18.21
C GLU A 30 12.53 -10.57 17.22
N SER A 31 12.63 -9.30 17.63
CA SER A 31 12.37 -8.18 16.74
C SER A 31 13.25 -8.43 15.53
N ALA A 32 12.66 -8.96 14.45
CA ALA A 32 13.39 -9.28 13.23
C ALA A 32 14.27 -8.07 12.97
N PRO A 33 15.62 -8.23 12.98
CA PRO A 33 16.52 -7.10 13.04
C PRO A 33 16.05 -6.16 11.95
N ARG A 34 15.67 -4.94 12.32
CA ARG A 34 15.16 -3.91 11.40
C ARG A 34 16.09 -3.96 10.22
N ARG A 35 15.69 -4.65 9.14
CA ARG A 35 16.60 -5.02 8.06
C ARG A 35 17.09 -3.69 7.55
N GLU A 36 18.34 -3.38 7.86
CA GLU A 36 18.93 -2.12 7.46
C GLU A 36 18.65 -2.01 5.96
N PRO A 37 18.06 -0.90 5.48
CA PRO A 37 17.60 -0.84 4.11
C PRO A 37 18.78 -1.19 3.20
N SER A 38 18.76 -2.40 2.64
CA SER A 38 19.83 -2.86 1.76
C SER A 38 20.01 -1.82 0.66
N VAL A 39 21.23 -1.63 0.17
CA VAL A 39 21.53 -0.65 -0.90
C VAL A 39 20.54 -0.80 -2.07
N ARG A 40 20.10 -2.03 -2.38
CA ARG A 40 19.03 -2.29 -3.36
C ARG A 40 17.67 -1.70 -2.98
N GLY A 41 17.30 -1.77 -1.71
CA GLY A 41 16.09 -1.18 -1.15
C GLY A 41 16.11 0.35 -1.15
N LEU A 42 17.26 0.96 -0.82
CA LEU A 42 17.45 2.41 -0.93
C LEU A 42 17.31 2.88 -2.37
N ALA A 43 17.98 2.20 -3.31
CA ALA A 43 17.83 2.51 -4.73
C ALA A 43 16.36 2.39 -5.19
N ALA A 44 15.63 1.36 -4.76
CA ALA A 44 14.20 1.23 -5.11
C ALA A 44 13.33 2.38 -4.54
N ARG A 45 13.62 2.83 -3.31
CA ARG A 45 12.94 3.97 -2.68
C ARG A 45 13.21 5.27 -3.42
N GLU A 46 14.45 5.48 -3.83
CA GLU A 46 14.86 6.67 -4.58
C GLU A 46 14.15 6.76 -5.93
N ARG A 47 14.01 5.63 -6.66
CA ARG A 47 13.24 5.59 -7.90
C ARG A 47 11.77 5.94 -7.68
N GLN A 48 11.16 5.41 -6.63
CA GLN A 48 9.78 5.76 -6.27
C GLN A 48 9.63 7.25 -5.93
N ARG A 49 10.59 7.82 -5.19
CA ARG A 49 10.61 9.25 -4.85
C ARG A 49 10.73 10.11 -6.11
N LYS A 50 11.67 9.77 -7.01
CA LYS A 50 11.93 10.51 -8.25
C LYS A 50 10.73 10.45 -9.21
N CYS A 51 10.28 9.24 -9.55
CA CYS A 51 9.09 9.05 -10.41
C CYS A 51 7.83 9.66 -9.77
N GLY A 52 7.71 9.63 -8.44
CA GLY A 52 6.57 10.20 -7.72
C GLY A 52 6.56 11.72 -7.72
N ALA A 53 7.73 12.35 -7.62
CA ALA A 53 7.87 13.79 -7.75
C ALA A 53 7.51 14.24 -9.18
N GLU A 54 8.06 13.57 -10.19
CA GLU A 54 7.77 13.87 -11.60
C GLU A 54 6.27 13.73 -11.88
N TRP A 55 5.64 12.61 -11.51
CA TRP A 55 4.21 12.42 -11.71
C TRP A 55 3.35 13.46 -10.99
N ARG A 56 3.71 13.85 -9.76
CA ARG A 56 2.95 14.90 -9.07
C ARG A 56 3.10 16.26 -9.76
N ALA A 57 4.26 16.55 -10.34
CA ALA A 57 4.53 17.77 -11.09
C ALA A 57 3.83 17.82 -12.47
N LEU A 58 3.53 16.67 -13.08
CA LEU A 58 2.80 16.62 -14.35
C LEU A 58 1.37 17.18 -14.22
N GLY A 59 0.94 17.95 -15.22
CA GLY A 59 -0.44 18.39 -15.38
C GLY A 59 -1.38 17.24 -15.76
N ARG A 60 -2.69 17.52 -15.75
CA ARG A 60 -3.70 16.57 -16.27
C ARG A 60 -3.42 16.10 -17.71
N PRO A 61 -3.11 16.98 -18.69
CA PRO A 61 -2.90 16.53 -20.05
C PRO A 61 -1.65 15.64 -20.17
N GLU A 62 -0.55 15.95 -19.48
CA GLU A 62 0.63 15.08 -19.51
C GLU A 62 0.39 13.75 -18.81
N LYS A 63 -0.40 13.71 -17.73
CA LYS A 63 -0.79 12.47 -17.06
C LYS A 63 -1.61 11.57 -17.98
N GLU A 64 -2.54 12.12 -18.75
CA GLU A 64 -3.31 11.37 -19.75
C GLU A 64 -2.41 10.80 -20.86
N ALA A 65 -1.43 11.57 -21.34
CA ALA A 65 -0.48 11.12 -22.36
C ALA A 65 0.51 10.05 -21.86
N GLN A 66 1.03 10.20 -20.63
CA GLN A 66 2.07 9.32 -20.11
C GLN A 66 1.50 8.02 -19.49
N GLY A 67 0.19 8.01 -19.20
CA GLY A 67 -0.57 6.88 -18.71
C GLY A 67 -1.39 7.33 -17.50
N PRO A 68 -2.73 7.47 -17.60
CA PRO A 68 -3.57 8.21 -16.66
C PRO A 68 -3.56 7.67 -15.22
N ARG A 69 -3.03 6.46 -15.03
CA ARG A 69 -2.92 5.81 -13.74
C ARG A 69 -1.45 5.75 -13.31
N TRP A 70 -1.21 6.09 -12.06
CA TRP A 70 0.10 6.03 -11.40
C TRP A 70 0.91 4.73 -11.67
N PRO A 71 0.34 3.50 -11.60
CA PRO A 71 1.11 2.28 -11.83
C PRO A 71 1.66 2.14 -13.26
N GLN A 72 0.94 2.68 -14.25
CA GLN A 72 1.35 2.67 -15.66
C GLN A 72 2.52 3.63 -15.89
N TYR A 73 2.42 4.83 -15.35
CA TYR A 73 3.53 5.79 -15.39
C TYR A 73 4.76 5.28 -14.65
N TYR A 74 4.59 4.77 -13.42
CA TYR A 74 5.70 4.27 -12.61
C TYR A 74 6.49 3.17 -13.32
N SER A 75 5.80 2.23 -13.98
CA SER A 75 6.43 1.16 -14.76
C SER A 75 7.29 1.71 -15.90
N LYS A 76 6.80 2.72 -16.64
CA LYS A 76 7.55 3.40 -17.71
C LYS A 76 8.75 4.18 -17.16
N CYS A 77 8.54 4.96 -16.09
CA CYS A 77 9.59 5.77 -15.47
C CYS A 77 10.74 4.90 -14.95
N VAL A 78 10.45 3.81 -14.23
CA VAL A 78 11.47 2.90 -13.72
C VAL A 78 12.21 2.20 -14.87
N ARG A 79 11.52 1.86 -15.97
CA ARG A 79 12.17 1.28 -17.15
C ARG A 79 13.16 2.26 -17.77
N ARG A 80 12.74 3.51 -18.03
CA ARG A 80 13.61 4.58 -18.52
C ARG A 80 14.84 4.80 -17.63
N LEU A 81 14.62 4.79 -16.31
CA LEU A 81 15.69 5.01 -15.33
C LEU A 81 16.66 3.83 -15.21
N LYS A 82 16.21 2.60 -15.52
CA LYS A 82 17.09 1.43 -15.64
C LYS A 82 17.91 1.49 -16.93
N GLU A 83 17.29 1.86 -18.05
CA GLU A 83 17.96 2.01 -19.36
C GLU A 83 19.03 3.10 -19.32
N GLN A 84 18.83 4.20 -18.58
CA GLN A 84 19.83 5.26 -18.38
C GLN A 84 21.02 4.86 -17.48
N ARG A 85 20.90 3.76 -16.74
CA ARG A 85 21.92 3.29 -15.77
C ARG A 85 22.59 1.98 -16.23
N ALA A 86 22.21 1.47 -17.40
CA ALA A 86 22.85 0.34 -18.07
C ALA A 86 24.00 0.85 -18.94
#